data_AF-A0A852T9C5-F1
#
_entry.id   AF-A0A852T9C5-F1
#
_cell.length_a   1.000
_cell.length_b   1.000
_cell.length_c   1.000
_cell.angle_alpha   90.00
_cell.angle_beta   90.00
_cell.angle_gamma   90.00
#
_symmetry.space_group_name_H-M   'P 1'
#
loop_
_entity.id
_entity.type
_entity.pdbx_description
1 polymer ?
#
loop_
_entity_poly.entity_id
_entity_poly.type
_entity_poly.pdbx_seq_one_letter_code
_entity_poly.pdbx_strand_id
1 'polypeptide(L)'
;MEGSMFYWILWVFWVYVTFFMNKQISYRSKLAAVILVLITLSNVHFVFMSFEFYASGLFMLLLSYFIFSKKKLGLLLYAFICSFIVTIAYVTFNLFVIYDPVWVIFQKEWMMGICFSCLAIFLQTSLKDRLLIIVSGSMQGEILYAFYLSKFDFSYPIASIGYLDVFSLITILLVSWSMLENAGSFFQNHFHFLEKGKQKSS
;
A
#
# COMPACT_ATOMS: atom_id res chain seq x y z
N MET A 1 9.04 18.12 -1.02
CA MET A 1 9.80 17.59 -2.17
C MET A 1 9.21 16.25 -2.51
N GLU A 2 8.84 16.04 -3.77
CA GLU A 2 8.34 14.74 -4.24
C GLU A 2 9.38 13.65 -3.91
N GLY A 3 8.93 12.56 -3.31
CA GLY A 3 9.74 11.40 -2.92
C GLY A 3 10.29 11.43 -1.50
N SER A 4 10.20 12.57 -0.81
CA SER A 4 10.77 12.70 0.54
C SER A 4 10.12 11.76 1.55
N MET A 5 8.79 11.61 1.48
CA MET A 5 8.03 10.72 2.37
C MET A 5 8.35 9.26 2.10
N PHE A 6 8.39 8.88 0.82
CA PHE A 6 8.72 7.53 0.37
C PHE A 6 10.06 7.06 0.90
N TYR A 7 11.12 7.85 0.67
CA TYR A 7 12.46 7.47 1.14
C TYR A 7 12.51 7.37 2.65
N TRP A 8 11.95 8.35 3.38
CA TRP A 8 11.93 8.34 4.85
C TRP A 8 11.23 7.11 5.41
N ILE A 9 10.01 6.82 4.95
CA ILE A 9 9.20 5.72 5.46
C ILE A 9 9.86 4.38 5.14
N LEU A 10 10.34 4.18 3.91
CA LEU A 10 11.00 2.93 3.54
C LEU A 10 12.35 2.73 4.24
N TRP A 11 13.12 3.80 4.48
CA TRP A 11 14.36 3.69 5.25
C TRP A 11 14.10 3.27 6.69
N VAL A 12 13.12 3.89 7.35
CA VAL A 12 12.70 3.50 8.71
C VAL A 12 12.23 2.05 8.72
N PHE A 13 11.43 1.64 7.74
CA PHE A 13 10.95 0.27 7.64
C PHE A 13 12.10 -0.73 7.40
N TRP A 14 13.10 -0.35 6.59
CA TRP A 14 14.30 -1.15 6.38
C TRP A 14 15.12 -1.30 7.66
N VAL A 15 15.37 -0.22 8.40
CA VAL A 15 16.07 -0.25 9.70
C VAL A 15 15.31 -1.13 10.69
N TYR A 16 13.98 -1.00 10.75
CA TYR A 16 13.15 -1.83 11.61
C TYR A 16 13.30 -3.32 11.29
N VAL A 17 13.17 -3.70 10.01
CA VAL A 17 13.27 -5.10 9.57
C VAL A 17 14.68 -5.68 9.78
N THR A 18 15.73 -4.86 9.64
CA THR A 18 17.12 -5.32 9.75
C THR A 18 17.62 -5.41 11.19
N PHE A 19 17.22 -4.49 12.07
CA PHE A 19 17.75 -4.41 13.43
C PHE A 19 16.78 -4.92 14.51
N PHE A 20 15.49 -4.63 14.39
CA PHE A 20 14.52 -4.90 15.46
C PHE A 20 13.76 -6.21 15.30
N MET A 21 13.60 -6.71 14.07
CA MET A 21 12.83 -7.94 13.84
C MET A 21 13.60 -9.20 14.26
N ASN A 22 12.94 -10.09 15.02
CA ASN A 22 13.54 -11.30 15.60
C ASN A 22 14.22 -12.18 14.54
N LYS A 23 15.44 -12.66 14.86
CA LYS A 23 16.31 -13.44 13.98
C LYS A 23 15.71 -14.78 13.54
N GLN A 24 14.73 -15.31 14.28
CA GLN A 24 14.07 -16.58 13.98
C GLN A 24 13.10 -16.51 12.78
N ILE A 25 12.82 -15.32 12.26
CA ILE A 25 11.88 -15.11 11.17
C ILE A 25 12.57 -15.30 9.80
N SER A 26 12.25 -16.41 9.11
CA SER A 26 12.84 -16.77 7.81
C SER A 26 12.52 -15.78 6.67
N TYR A 27 11.43 -15.01 6.77
CA TYR A 27 11.03 -14.03 5.74
C TYR A 27 11.72 -12.67 5.85
N ARG A 28 12.54 -12.45 6.89
CA ARG A 28 13.20 -11.16 7.20
C ARG A 28 14.12 -10.69 6.08
N SER A 29 15.01 -11.57 5.61
CA SER A 29 15.99 -11.23 4.57
C SER A 29 15.31 -10.90 3.23
N LYS A 30 14.24 -11.63 2.89
CA LYS A 30 13.45 -11.38 1.68
C LYS A 30 12.78 -10.02 1.73
N LEU A 31 12.18 -9.64 2.86
CA LEU A 31 11.55 -8.31 3.02
C LEU A 31 12.59 -7.18 2.94
N ALA A 32 13.71 -7.31 3.64
CA ALA A 32 14.77 -6.29 3.60
C ALA A 32 15.34 -6.12 2.18
N ALA A 33 15.54 -7.21 1.44
CA ALA A 33 15.97 -7.17 0.05
C ALA A 33 14.94 -6.50 -0.86
N VAL A 34 13.64 -6.83 -0.70
CA VAL A 34 12.56 -6.19 -1.48
C VAL A 34 12.52 -4.68 -1.24
N ILE A 35 12.66 -4.22 0.01
CA ILE A 35 12.68 -2.79 0.33
C ILE A 35 13.88 -2.09 -0.31
N LEU A 36 15.08 -2.69 -0.25
CA LEU A 36 16.27 -2.11 -0.90
C LEU A 36 16.11 -2.04 -2.41
N VAL A 37 15.60 -3.11 -3.04
CA VAL A 37 15.34 -3.13 -4.48
C VAL A 37 14.33 -2.05 -4.85
N LEU A 38 13.30 -1.80 -4.04
CA LEU A 38 12.35 -0.72 -4.26
C LEU A 38 13.00 0.67 -4.19
N ILE A 39 13.89 0.89 -3.23
CA ILE A 39 14.63 2.16 -3.08
C ILE A 39 15.61 2.37 -4.24
N THR A 40 16.24 1.32 -4.77
CA THR A 40 17.16 1.47 -5.90
C THR A 40 16.42 1.66 -7.22
N LEU A 41 15.29 1.00 -7.43
CA LEU A 41 14.48 1.12 -8.64
C LEU A 41 13.63 2.40 -8.69
N SER A 42 13.48 3.15 -7.59
CA SER A 42 12.61 4.34 -7.55
C SER A 42 13.06 5.46 -8.48
N ASN A 43 14.35 5.57 -8.80
CA ASN A 43 14.87 6.58 -9.75
C ASN A 43 14.97 6.05 -11.19
N VAL A 44 14.73 4.77 -11.41
CA VAL A 44 14.83 4.15 -12.74
C VAL A 44 13.49 4.30 -13.44
N HIS A 45 13.47 5.08 -14.52
CA HIS A 45 12.31 5.27 -15.38
C HIS A 45 12.66 4.88 -16.82
N PHE A 46 11.67 4.38 -17.55
CA PHE A 46 11.78 3.99 -18.94
C PHE A 46 10.61 4.56 -19.72
N VAL A 47 10.87 5.04 -20.93
CA VAL A 47 9.83 5.52 -21.84
C VAL A 47 9.46 4.38 -22.78
N PHE A 48 8.19 3.99 -22.79
CA PHE A 48 7.67 2.97 -23.69
C PHE A 48 6.43 3.50 -24.40
N MET A 49 6.48 3.57 -25.75
CA MET A 49 5.35 3.92 -26.61
C MET A 49 4.62 5.21 -26.17
N SER A 50 5.39 6.25 -25.83
CA SER A 50 4.93 7.56 -25.33
C SER A 50 4.47 7.63 -23.86
N PHE A 51 4.54 6.54 -23.11
CA PHE A 51 4.31 6.53 -21.66
C PHE A 51 5.62 6.42 -20.89
N GLU A 52 5.77 7.22 -19.83
CA GLU A 52 6.88 7.09 -18.90
C GLU A 52 6.49 6.13 -17.78
N PHE A 53 7.25 5.05 -17.60
CA PHE A 53 7.04 4.06 -16.54
C PHE A 53 8.20 4.06 -15.56
N TYR A 54 7.88 4.11 -14.27
CA TYR A 54 8.85 3.90 -13.21
C TYR A 54 8.99 2.42 -12.86
N ALA A 55 10.23 1.93 -12.81
CA ALA A 55 10.54 0.52 -12.63
C ALA A 55 10.10 0.00 -11.26
N SER A 56 10.15 0.84 -10.22
CA SER A 56 9.71 0.50 -8.86
C SER A 56 8.25 0.08 -8.83
N GLY A 57 7.39 0.76 -9.59
CA GLY A 57 5.96 0.47 -9.61
C GLY A 57 5.64 -0.86 -10.30
N LEU A 58 6.27 -1.10 -11.44
CA LEU A 58 6.16 -2.39 -12.14
C LEU A 58 6.65 -3.55 -11.27
N PHE A 59 7.75 -3.35 -10.54
CA PHE A 59 8.26 -4.34 -9.59
C PHE A 59 7.26 -4.64 -8.47
N MET A 60 6.61 -3.63 -7.88
CA MET A 60 5.56 -3.84 -6.88
C MET A 60 4.37 -4.63 -7.44
N LEU A 61 3.91 -4.30 -8.64
CA LEU A 61 2.80 -4.98 -9.30
C LEU A 61 3.14 -6.45 -9.58
N LEU A 62 4.32 -6.74 -10.13
CA LEU A 62 4.79 -8.11 -10.36
C LEU A 62 4.88 -8.92 -9.05
N LEU A 63 5.40 -8.31 -7.99
CA LEU A 63 5.47 -8.93 -6.67
C LEU A 63 4.06 -9.27 -6.13
N SER A 64 3.10 -8.35 -6.31
CA SER A 64 1.71 -8.57 -5.88
C SER A 64 1.06 -9.76 -6.59
N TYR A 65 1.26 -9.87 -7.91
CA TYR A 65 0.75 -10.99 -8.71
C TYR A 65 1.41 -12.32 -8.36
N PHE A 66 2.72 -12.31 -8.10
CA PHE A 66 3.43 -13.51 -7.64
C PHE A 66 2.88 -14.02 -6.30
N ILE A 67 2.48 -13.11 -5.39
CA ILE A 67 1.86 -13.49 -4.13
C ILE A 67 0.42 -13.96 -4.33
N PHE A 68 -0.35 -13.33 -5.22
CA PHE A 68 -1.70 -13.78 -5.57
C PHE A 68 -1.73 -15.17 -6.20
N SER A 69 -0.75 -15.51 -7.04
CA SER A 69 -0.64 -16.84 -7.69
C SER A 69 -0.57 -18.00 -6.68
N LYS A 70 -0.13 -17.75 -5.45
CA LYS A 70 -0.05 -18.76 -4.38
C LYS A 70 -1.37 -18.97 -3.64
N LYS A 71 -2.40 -18.17 -3.90
CA LYS A 71 -3.70 -18.26 -3.23
C LYS A 71 -4.68 -19.18 -3.96
N LYS A 72 -5.67 -19.67 -3.22
CA LYS A 72 -6.78 -20.46 -3.78
C LYS A 72 -7.64 -19.58 -4.70
N LEU A 73 -8.20 -20.19 -5.74
CA LEU A 73 -9.03 -19.53 -6.77
C LEU A 73 -10.16 -18.64 -6.20
N GLY A 74 -10.89 -19.11 -5.18
CA GLY A 74 -11.98 -18.32 -4.59
C GLY A 74 -11.50 -17.04 -3.89
N LEU A 75 -10.37 -17.11 -3.16
CA LEU A 75 -9.74 -15.95 -2.54
C LEU A 75 -9.15 -15.00 -3.58
N LEU A 76 -8.72 -15.53 -4.72
CA LEU A 76 -8.19 -14.74 -5.84
C LEU A 76 -9.30 -13.94 -6.53
N LEU A 77 -10.46 -14.54 -6.79
CA LEU A 77 -11.62 -13.83 -7.35
C LEU A 77 -12.10 -12.71 -6.43
N TYR A 78 -12.18 -12.97 -5.13
CA TYR A 78 -12.52 -11.94 -4.15
C TYR A 78 -11.51 -10.79 -4.18
N ALA A 79 -10.21 -11.11 -4.12
CA ALA A 79 -9.15 -10.10 -4.18
C ALA A 79 -9.16 -9.30 -5.51
N PHE A 80 -9.52 -9.95 -6.62
CA PHE A 80 -9.66 -9.30 -7.92
C PHE A 80 -10.80 -8.26 -7.89
N ILE A 81 -11.99 -8.63 -7.40
CA ILE A 81 -13.11 -7.69 -7.24
C ILE A 81 -12.72 -6.52 -6.33
N CYS A 82 -12.06 -6.81 -5.20
CA CYS A 82 -11.56 -5.78 -4.29
C CYS A 82 -10.56 -4.84 -4.97
N SER A 83 -9.60 -5.37 -5.73
CA SER A 83 -8.65 -4.56 -6.48
C SER A 83 -9.33 -3.72 -7.55
N PHE A 84 -10.39 -4.22 -8.19
CA PHE A 84 -11.15 -3.47 -9.20
C PHE A 84 -11.91 -2.28 -8.59
N ILE A 85 -12.47 -2.45 -7.38
CA ILE A 85 -13.08 -1.34 -6.63
C ILE A 85 -12.02 -0.27 -6.34
N VAL A 86 -10.83 -0.67 -5.88
CA VAL A 86 -9.71 0.25 -5.63
C VAL A 86 -9.29 0.97 -6.91
N THR A 87 -9.20 0.27 -8.04
CA THR A 87 -8.87 0.82 -9.37
C THR A 87 -9.86 1.91 -9.77
N ILE A 88 -11.16 1.65 -9.67
CA ILE A 88 -12.21 2.64 -10.00
C ILE A 88 -12.12 3.85 -9.07
N ALA A 89 -11.96 3.62 -7.76
CA ALA A 89 -11.82 4.68 -6.78
C ALA A 89 -10.60 5.57 -7.07
N TYR A 90 -9.48 4.96 -7.49
CA TYR A 90 -8.26 5.66 -7.87
C TYR A 90 -8.44 6.58 -9.07
N VAL A 91 -8.98 6.04 -10.16
CA VAL A 91 -9.25 6.83 -11.38
C VAL A 91 -10.24 7.95 -11.08
N THR A 92 -11.32 7.65 -10.35
CA THR A 92 -12.36 8.63 -10.00
C THR A 92 -11.79 9.75 -9.15
N PHE A 93 -10.98 9.44 -8.14
CA PHE A 93 -10.34 10.45 -7.28
C PHE A 93 -9.46 11.40 -8.10
N ASN A 94 -8.57 10.87 -8.95
CA ASN A 94 -7.68 11.70 -9.75
C ASN A 94 -8.41 12.53 -10.80
N LEU A 95 -9.46 11.98 -11.43
CA LEU A 95 -10.32 12.76 -12.32
C LEU A 95 -11.05 13.88 -11.56
N PHE A 96 -11.56 13.59 -10.36
CA PHE A 96 -12.25 14.59 -9.55
C PHE A 96 -11.34 15.76 -9.20
N VAL A 97 -10.07 15.49 -8.90
CA VAL A 97 -9.05 16.53 -8.66
C VAL A 97 -8.82 17.43 -9.89
N ILE A 98 -8.91 16.90 -11.10
CA ILE A 98 -8.80 17.71 -12.33
C ILE A 98 -10.05 18.58 -12.52
N TYR A 99 -11.25 18.01 -12.31
CA TYR A 99 -12.50 18.71 -12.61
C TYR A 99 -12.89 19.75 -11.56
N ASP A 100 -12.69 19.47 -10.27
CA ASP A 100 -13.03 20.37 -9.18
C ASP A 100 -11.90 20.44 -8.11
N PRO A 101 -10.96 21.39 -8.27
CA PRO A 101 -9.83 21.53 -7.36
C PRO A 101 -10.23 22.07 -5.98
N VAL A 102 -11.45 22.61 -5.81
CA VAL A 102 -11.92 23.15 -4.51
C VAL A 102 -12.07 22.03 -3.47
N TRP A 103 -12.28 20.80 -3.93
CA TRP A 103 -12.41 19.64 -3.04
C TRP A 103 -11.10 19.22 -2.37
N VAL A 104 -9.95 19.65 -2.89
CA VAL A 104 -8.62 19.35 -2.33
C VAL A 104 -8.37 20.28 -1.13
N ILE A 105 -8.98 19.94 0.01
CA ILE A 105 -8.90 20.71 1.26
C ILE A 105 -7.50 20.58 1.90
N PHE A 106 -6.82 19.46 1.68
CA PHE A 106 -5.47 19.16 2.18
C PHE A 106 -4.53 18.73 1.04
N GLN A 107 -3.26 18.49 1.34
CA GLN A 107 -2.32 17.87 0.40
C GLN A 107 -2.92 16.58 -0.19
N LYS A 108 -2.94 16.48 -1.54
CA LYS A 108 -3.57 15.39 -2.29
C LYS A 108 -3.11 14.01 -1.81
N GLU A 109 -1.84 13.90 -1.43
CA GLU A 109 -1.18 12.67 -1.01
C GLU A 109 -1.79 12.14 0.30
N TRP A 110 -2.09 13.03 1.24
CA TRP A 110 -2.72 12.68 2.52
C TRP A 110 -4.17 12.28 2.34
N MET A 111 -4.91 12.99 1.49
CA MET A 111 -6.30 12.65 1.19
C MET A 111 -6.40 11.28 0.54
N MET A 112 -5.56 10.98 -0.45
CA MET A 112 -5.46 9.64 -1.02
C MET A 112 -5.03 8.62 0.04
N GLY A 113 -3.99 8.91 0.82
CA GLY A 113 -3.50 8.02 1.88
C GLY A 113 -4.60 7.57 2.85
N ILE A 114 -5.39 8.52 3.35
CA ILE A 114 -6.48 8.26 4.30
C ILE A 114 -7.65 7.55 3.61
N CYS A 115 -8.05 7.99 2.41
CA CYS A 115 -9.17 7.40 1.69
C CYS A 115 -8.89 5.93 1.32
N PHE A 116 -7.74 5.66 0.71
CA PHE A 116 -7.35 4.31 0.28
C PHE A 116 -7.02 3.38 1.45
N SER A 117 -6.44 3.89 2.53
CA SER A 117 -6.25 3.07 3.74
C SER A 117 -7.59 2.68 4.39
N CYS A 118 -8.54 3.61 4.49
CA CYS A 118 -9.89 3.34 4.98
C CYS A 118 -10.61 2.30 4.11
N LEU A 119 -10.55 2.48 2.78
CA LEU A 119 -11.11 1.55 1.81
C LEU A 119 -10.48 0.15 1.96
N ALA A 120 -9.15 0.04 2.08
CA ALA A 120 -8.50 -1.25 2.30
C ALA A 120 -8.93 -1.94 3.61
N ILE A 121 -9.09 -1.17 4.69
CA ILE A 121 -9.53 -1.70 5.99
C ILE A 121 -10.94 -2.31 5.89
N PHE A 122 -11.84 -1.67 5.15
CA PHE A 122 -13.19 -2.19 4.94
C PHE A 122 -13.24 -3.40 4.00
N LEU A 123 -12.39 -3.42 2.96
CA LEU A 123 -12.42 -4.48 1.96
C LEU A 123 -11.74 -5.77 2.44
N GLN A 124 -10.80 -5.71 3.39
CA GLN A 124 -10.03 -6.89 3.77
C GLN A 124 -9.61 -6.87 5.23
N THR A 125 -9.53 -8.04 5.85
CA THR A 125 -9.19 -8.18 7.28
C THR A 125 -7.69 -8.32 7.53
N SER A 126 -6.97 -9.04 6.68
CA SER A 126 -5.54 -9.30 6.89
C SER A 126 -4.67 -8.18 6.33
N LEU A 127 -3.67 -7.71 7.09
CA LEU A 127 -2.75 -6.64 6.64
C LEU A 127 -2.05 -7.00 5.32
N LYS A 128 -1.64 -8.26 5.16
CA LYS A 128 -0.98 -8.72 3.93
C LYS A 128 -1.89 -8.53 2.72
N ASP A 129 -3.16 -8.89 2.86
CA ASP A 129 -4.10 -8.82 1.76
C ASP A 129 -4.57 -7.38 1.51
N ARG A 130 -4.70 -6.55 2.56
CA ARG A 130 -4.94 -5.10 2.47
C ARG A 130 -3.86 -4.43 1.62
N LEU A 131 -2.58 -4.74 1.85
CA LEU A 131 -1.48 -4.21 1.05
C LEU A 131 -1.51 -4.73 -0.39
N LEU A 132 -1.81 -6.01 -0.60
CA LEU A 132 -1.86 -6.59 -1.94
C LEU A 132 -2.94 -5.95 -2.82
N ILE A 133 -4.17 -5.77 -2.29
CA ILE A 133 -5.26 -5.14 -3.06
C ILE A 133 -4.98 -3.67 -3.37
N ILE A 134 -4.27 -2.97 -2.47
CA ILE A 134 -3.88 -1.58 -2.67
C ILE A 134 -2.81 -1.48 -3.75
N VAL A 135 -1.76 -2.29 -3.69
CA VAL A 135 -0.70 -2.30 -4.72
C VAL A 135 -1.31 -2.61 -6.10
N SER A 136 -2.07 -3.70 -6.21
CA SER A 136 -2.61 -4.10 -7.51
C SER A 136 -3.66 -3.12 -8.03
N GLY A 137 -4.58 -2.67 -7.17
CA GLY A 137 -5.66 -1.77 -7.56
C GLY A 137 -5.17 -0.36 -7.89
N SER A 138 -4.31 0.23 -7.06
CA SER A 138 -3.79 1.58 -7.32
C SER A 138 -2.87 1.63 -8.55
N MET A 139 -2.06 0.59 -8.80
CA MET A 139 -1.26 0.50 -10.03
C MET A 139 -2.10 0.32 -11.28
N GLN A 140 -3.11 -0.55 -11.24
CA GLN A 140 -4.04 -0.68 -12.35
C GLN A 140 -4.80 0.63 -12.59
N GLY A 141 -5.15 1.34 -11.51
CA GLY A 141 -5.75 2.67 -11.56
C GLY A 141 -4.84 3.70 -12.22
N GLU A 142 -3.56 3.76 -11.83
CA GLU A 142 -2.54 4.61 -12.45
C GLU A 142 -2.44 4.38 -13.96
N ILE A 143 -2.36 3.11 -14.39
CA ILE A 143 -2.27 2.75 -15.81
C ILE A 143 -3.54 3.18 -16.57
N LEU A 144 -4.72 2.90 -16.02
CA LEU A 144 -5.99 3.30 -16.64
C LEU A 144 -6.16 4.81 -16.71
N TYR A 145 -5.73 5.53 -15.67
CA TYR A 145 -5.76 6.98 -15.62
C TYR A 145 -4.82 7.60 -16.65
N ALA A 146 -3.58 7.11 -16.75
CA ALA A 146 -2.63 7.54 -17.77
C ALA A 146 -3.16 7.29 -19.19
N PHE A 147 -3.79 6.14 -19.42
CA PHE A 147 -4.43 5.82 -20.70
C PHE A 147 -5.63 6.72 -21.02
N TYR A 148 -6.37 7.17 -20.00
CA TYR A 148 -7.45 8.15 -20.19
C TYR A 148 -6.88 9.52 -20.59
N LEU A 149 -5.85 9.99 -19.87
CA LEU A 149 -5.20 11.28 -20.12
C LEU A 149 -4.46 11.34 -21.46
N SER A 150 -3.90 10.23 -21.93
CA SER A 150 -3.22 10.18 -23.23
C SER A 150 -4.16 10.47 -24.40
N LYS A 151 -5.48 10.31 -24.23
CA LYS A 151 -6.46 10.71 -25.25
C LYS A 151 -6.61 12.23 -25.39
N PHE A 152 -6.12 12.99 -24.42
CA PHE A 152 -6.18 14.45 -24.36
C PHE A 152 -4.78 15.08 -24.50
N ASP A 153 -3.81 14.34 -25.06
CA ASP A 153 -2.40 14.75 -25.24
C ASP A 153 -1.67 15.14 -23.94
N PHE A 154 -2.20 14.76 -22.77
CA PHE A 154 -1.50 14.93 -21.50
C PHE A 154 -0.56 13.75 -21.25
N SER A 155 0.75 14.02 -21.20
CA SER A 155 1.73 13.05 -20.77
C SER A 155 1.71 12.93 -19.25
N TYR A 156 1.34 11.76 -18.75
CA TYR A 156 1.30 11.46 -17.31
C TYR A 156 2.26 10.30 -16.98
N PRO A 157 3.26 10.53 -16.11
CA PRO A 157 4.21 9.48 -15.73
C PRO A 157 3.56 8.46 -14.81
N ILE A 158 3.56 7.20 -15.22
CA ILE A 158 2.95 6.07 -14.50
C ILE A 158 3.87 5.64 -13.36
N ALA A 159 3.29 5.50 -12.17
CA ALA A 159 3.99 5.08 -10.95
C ALA A 159 5.15 6.02 -10.55
N SER A 160 4.96 7.30 -10.83
CA SER A 160 5.91 8.37 -10.48
C SER A 160 6.31 8.36 -9.00
N ILE A 161 7.35 9.12 -8.68
CA ILE A 161 7.82 9.30 -7.30
C ILE A 161 6.69 9.84 -6.39
N GLY A 162 5.80 10.69 -6.92
CA GLY A 162 4.61 11.16 -6.18
C GLY A 162 3.62 10.03 -5.86
N TYR A 163 3.40 9.09 -6.78
CA TYR A 163 2.62 7.88 -6.50
C TYR A 163 3.26 7.05 -5.38
N LEU A 164 4.58 6.90 -5.39
CA LEU A 164 5.32 6.15 -4.38
C LEU A 164 5.20 6.79 -2.98
N ASP A 165 5.17 8.11 -2.89
CA ASP A 165 4.87 8.83 -1.65
C ASP A 165 3.49 8.44 -1.11
N VAL A 166 2.45 8.47 -1.95
CA VAL A 166 1.10 8.07 -1.55
C VAL A 166 1.06 6.61 -1.11
N PHE A 167 1.71 5.71 -1.84
CA PHE A 167 1.79 4.30 -1.48
C PHE A 167 2.47 4.09 -0.11
N SER A 168 3.55 4.81 0.15
CA SER A 168 4.26 4.75 1.44
C SER A 168 3.40 5.25 2.59
N LEU A 169 2.61 6.31 2.37
CA LEU A 169 1.62 6.84 3.33
C LEU A 169 0.50 5.84 3.61
N ILE A 170 -0.05 5.19 2.59
CA ILE A 170 -1.05 4.13 2.79
C ILE A 170 -0.46 2.99 3.61
N THR A 171 0.78 2.59 3.28
CA THR A 171 1.45 1.48 3.97
C THR A 171 1.65 1.77 5.45
N ILE A 172 2.14 2.97 5.82
CA ILE A 172 2.34 3.32 7.23
C ILE A 172 1.01 3.44 7.99
N LEU A 173 -0.05 3.97 7.36
CA LEU A 173 -1.38 4.06 7.96
C LEU A 173 -1.96 2.66 8.22
N LEU A 174 -1.84 1.73 7.25
CA LEU A 174 -2.32 0.36 7.40
C LEU A 174 -1.54 -0.44 8.45
N VAL A 175 -0.21 -0.26 8.51
CA VAL A 175 0.62 -0.88 9.54
C VAL A 175 0.24 -0.35 10.92
N SER A 176 0.08 0.97 11.05
CA SER A 176 -0.34 1.61 12.30
C SER A 176 -1.71 1.09 12.76
N TRP A 177 -2.67 0.98 11.84
CA TRP A 177 -3.98 0.43 12.14
C TRP A 177 -3.92 -1.04 12.59
N SER A 178 -3.14 -1.88 11.91
CA SER A 178 -2.99 -3.28 12.32
C SER A 178 -2.27 -3.44 13.66
N MET A 179 -1.35 -2.53 14.00
CA MET A 179 -0.76 -2.47 15.34
C MET A 179 -1.82 -2.14 16.40
N LEU A 180 -2.73 -1.20 16.13
CA LEU A 180 -3.84 -0.87 17.03
C LEU A 180 -4.81 -2.05 17.20
N GLU A 181 -5.20 -2.74 16.12
CA GLU A 181 -6.04 -3.94 16.17
C GLU A 181 -5.41 -5.03 17.07
N ASN A 182 -4.12 -5.28 16.90
CA ASN A 182 -3.41 -6.28 17.70
C ASN A 182 -3.21 -5.84 19.16
N ALA A 183 -2.95 -4.56 19.42
CA ALA A 183 -2.82 -4.03 20.77
C ALA A 183 -4.13 -4.19 21.56
N GLY A 184 -5.28 -3.92 20.93
CA GLY A 184 -6.59 -4.14 21.54
C GLY A 184 -6.79 -5.59 21.99
N SER A 185 -6.43 -6.56 21.14
CA SER A 185 -6.50 -7.98 21.49
C SER A 185 -5.54 -8.36 22.64
N PHE A 186 -4.37 -7.72 22.72
CA PHE A 186 -3.39 -7.96 23.78
C PHE A 186 -3.90 -7.45 25.14
N PHE A 187 -4.49 -6.24 25.18
CA PHE A 187 -5.12 -5.70 26.38
C PHE A 187 -6.27 -6.59 26.85
N GLN A 188 -7.15 -7.01 25.95
CA GLN A 188 -8.28 -7.89 26.30
C GLN A 188 -7.82 -9.22 26.90
N ASN A 189 -6.78 -9.84 26.33
CA ASN A 189 -6.21 -11.08 26.85
C ASN A 189 -5.52 -10.89 28.22
N HIS A 190 -4.86 -9.75 28.45
CA HIS A 190 -4.25 -9.44 29.74
C HIS A 190 -5.30 -9.22 30.84
N PHE A 191 -6.39 -8.50 30.54
CA PHE A 191 -7.51 -8.33 31.49
C PHE A 191 -8.18 -9.65 31.85
N HIS A 192 -8.41 -10.54 30.87
CA HIS A 192 -9.01 -11.85 31.11
C HIS A 192 -8.06 -12.80 31.90
N PHE A 193 -6.75 -12.64 31.77
CA PHE A 193 -5.76 -13.35 32.61
C PHE A 193 -5.80 -12.85 34.07
N LEU A 194 -5.95 -11.54 34.28
CA LEU A 194 -6.07 -10.94 35.62
C LEU A 194 -7.37 -11.35 36.33
N GLU A 195 -8.49 -11.49 35.62
CA GLU A 195 -9.76 -12.00 36.19
C GLU A 195 -9.67 -13.48 36.60
N LYS A 196 -9.05 -14.33 35.77
CA LYS A 196 -8.81 -15.74 36.12
C LYS A 196 -7.83 -15.92 37.29
N GLY A 197 -6.90 -14.97 37.48
CA GLY A 197 -6.02 -14.93 38.65
C GLY A 197 -6.78 -14.64 39.95
N LYS A 198 -7.80 -13.77 39.91
CA LYS A 198 -8.63 -13.43 41.08
C LYS A 198 -9.63 -14.51 41.49
N GLN A 199 -10.14 -15.31 40.54
CA GLN A 199 -11.09 -16.41 40.86
C GLN A 199 -10.44 -17.64 41.50
N LYS A 200 -9.10 -17.78 41.46
CA LYS A 200 -8.38 -18.88 42.11
C LYS A 200 -7.90 -18.56 43.54
N SER A 201 -8.09 -17.33 44.00
CA SER A 201 -7.64 -16.86 45.33
C SER A 201 -8.79 -16.64 46.33
N SER A 202 -10.00 -17.11 46.01
CA SER A 202 -11.19 -17.10 46.87
C SER A 202 -11.71 -18.52 47.06
#